data_AF-A0A0Q8VWV1-F1
#
_entry.id   AF-A0A0Q8VWV1-F1
#
_cell.length_a   1.000
_cell.length_b   1.000
_cell.length_c   1.000
_cell.angle_alpha   90.00
_cell.angle_beta   90.00
_cell.angle_gamma   90.00
#
_symmetry.space_group_name_H-M   'P 1'
#
loop_
_entity.id
_entity.type
_entity.pdbx_description
1 polymer ?
#
loop_
_entity_poly.entity_id
_entity_poly.type
_entity_poly.pdbx_seq_one_letter_code
_entity_poly.pdbx_strand_id
1 'polypeptide(L)'
;MTLAAAVDVIVTITPWNPWPVAIPLVVLVVAVVVSIVGTRRRSKPIRELGYVLFIVSALTAGGMAWVLSGIWDTRAREQALEELGYISPTFSGGMGVSERGLAPIDFTAELDDGTRVNGVLVDQGGGRWLVKVDD
;
A
#
# COMPACT_ATOMS: atom_id res chain seq x y z
N MET A 1 28.75 -10.58 -26.37
CA MET A 1 27.44 -9.97 -26.12
C MET A 1 27.63 -9.02 -24.95
N THR A 2 27.65 -7.73 -25.26
CA THR A 2 28.04 -6.63 -24.40
C THR A 2 26.80 -5.80 -24.09
N LEU A 3 26.55 -5.54 -22.80
CA LEU A 3 25.88 -4.40 -22.16
C LEU A 3 25.20 -4.88 -20.87
N ALA A 4 26.00 -5.25 -19.86
CA ALA A 4 25.64 -4.96 -18.48
C ALA A 4 25.75 -3.44 -18.33
N ALA A 5 24.76 -2.74 -18.89
CA ALA A 5 24.59 -1.32 -18.62
C ALA A 5 23.76 -1.27 -17.35
N ALA A 6 24.25 -0.55 -16.35
CA ALA A 6 23.42 0.02 -15.29
C ALA A 6 22.28 0.80 -15.95
N VAL A 7 21.17 0.13 -16.25
CA VAL A 7 20.00 0.80 -16.82
C VAL A 7 19.19 1.30 -15.64
N ASP A 8 19.40 2.57 -15.34
CA ASP A 8 18.53 3.38 -14.50
C ASP A 8 17.14 3.43 -15.18
N VAL A 9 16.25 2.49 -14.83
CA VAL A 9 14.89 2.40 -15.42
C VAL A 9 13.88 3.03 -14.48
N ILE A 10 12.99 3.87 -15.03
CA ILE A 10 11.86 4.42 -14.28
C ILE A 10 10.63 3.54 -14.50
N VAL A 11 10.07 3.01 -13.41
CA VAL A 11 8.79 2.28 -13.40
C VAL A 11 7.70 3.11 -12.75
N THR A 12 6.46 2.88 -13.17
CA THR A 12 5.28 3.50 -12.57
C THR A 12 4.55 2.48 -11.71
N ILE A 13 4.46 2.76 -10.41
CA ILE A 13 3.77 1.91 -9.45
C ILE A 13 2.40 2.52 -9.19
N THR A 14 1.36 1.73 -9.48
CA THR A 14 -0.04 2.20 -9.34
C THR A 14 -0.36 2.49 -7.88
N PRO A 15 -0.88 3.69 -7.55
CA PRO A 15 -1.22 4.03 -6.17
C PRO A 15 -2.34 3.13 -5.64
N TRP A 16 -2.38 2.97 -4.32
CA TRP A 16 -3.40 2.18 -3.65
C TRP A 16 -4.82 2.68 -3.97
N ASN A 17 -5.70 1.74 -4.33
CA ASN A 17 -7.13 1.99 -4.53
C ASN A 17 -7.91 1.72 -3.22
N PRO A 18 -8.49 2.75 -2.57
CA PRO A 18 -9.16 2.60 -1.28
C PRO A 18 -10.58 2.01 -1.36
N TRP A 19 -11.04 1.57 -2.53
CA TRP A 19 -12.41 1.05 -2.70
C TRP A 19 -12.83 0.01 -1.63
N PRO A 20 -11.97 -0.93 -1.16
CA PRO A 20 -12.41 -1.92 -0.17
C PRO A 20 -12.84 -1.29 1.17
N VAL A 21 -12.35 -0.08 1.47
CA VAL A 21 -12.69 0.69 2.67
C VAL A 21 -14.06 1.37 2.53
N ALA A 22 -14.65 1.41 1.32
CA ALA A 22 -15.96 2.02 1.10
C ALA A 22 -17.08 1.33 1.90
N ILE A 23 -17.04 0.00 2.03
CA ILE A 23 -18.06 -0.75 2.78
C ILE A 23 -18.11 -0.32 4.25
N PRO A 24 -17.01 -0.40 5.04
CA PRO A 24 -17.06 0.02 6.44
C PRO A 24 -17.33 1.52 6.59
N LEU A 25 -16.97 2.38 5.63
CA LEU A 25 -17.36 3.79 5.64
C LEU A 25 -18.88 3.98 5.50
N VAL A 26 -19.53 3.23 4.61
CA VAL A 26 -20.99 3.27 4.49
C VAL A 26 -21.66 2.81 5.79
N VAL A 27 -21.17 1.72 6.40
CA VAL A 27 -21.69 1.24 7.68
C VAL A 27 -21.48 2.28 8.79
N LEU A 28 -20.34 2.98 8.80
CA LEU A 28 -20.07 4.07 9.73
C LEU A 28 -21.09 5.22 9.58
N VAL A 29 -21.44 5.60 8.35
CA VAL A 29 -22.50 6.60 8.09
C VAL A 29 -23.85 6.12 8.60
N VAL A 30 -24.20 4.85 8.34
CA VAL A 30 -25.44 4.24 8.84
C VAL A 30 -25.46 4.24 10.37
N ALA A 31 -24.33 3.94 11.02
CA ALA A 31 -24.22 3.95 12.48
C ALA A 31 -24.49 5.33 13.09
N VAL A 32 -23.98 6.39 12.47
CA VAL A 32 -24.27 7.78 12.85
C VAL A 32 -25.77 8.06 12.74
N VAL A 33 -26.40 7.67 11.63
CA VAL A 33 -27.85 7.84 11.43
C VAL A 33 -28.64 7.08 12.50
N VAL A 34 -28.29 5.83 12.79
CA VAL A 34 -28.94 5.02 13.84
C VAL A 34 -28.82 5.70 15.21
N SER A 35 -27.64 6.24 15.54
CA SER A 35 -27.43 6.96 16.80
C SER A 35 -28.30 8.22 16.92
N ILE A 36 -28.40 9.01 15.84
CA ILE A 36 -29.25 10.20 15.77
C ILE A 36 -30.73 9.81 15.93
N VAL A 37 -31.18 8.77 15.22
CA VAL A 37 -32.57 8.27 15.31
C VAL A 37 -32.88 7.77 16.73
N GLY A 38 -31.97 7.02 17.34
CA GLY A 38 -32.11 6.55 18.73
C GLY A 38 -32.24 7.71 19.71
N THR A 39 -31.44 8.76 19.53
CA THR A 39 -31.50 9.99 20.35
C THR A 39 -32.83 10.71 20.18
N ARG A 40 -33.30 10.91 18.93
CA ARG A 40 -34.59 11.57 18.64
C ARG A 40 -35.78 10.79 19.19
N ARG A 41 -35.75 9.46 19.13
CA ARG A 41 -36.79 8.58 19.67
C ARG A 41 -36.68 8.32 21.18
N ARG A 42 -35.69 8.94 21.86
CA ARG A 42 -35.36 8.69 23.28
C ARG A 42 -35.17 7.19 23.61
N SER A 43 -34.75 6.40 22.63
CA SER A 43 -34.52 4.97 22.77
C SER A 43 -33.04 4.71 23.07
N LYS A 44 -32.75 4.41 24.34
CA LYS A 44 -31.41 4.03 24.80
C LYS A 44 -30.79 2.88 23.99
N PRO A 45 -31.48 1.74 23.74
CA PRO A 45 -30.86 0.62 23.03
C PRO A 45 -30.50 0.95 21.57
N ILE A 46 -31.34 1.74 20.87
CA ILE A 46 -31.04 2.14 19.48
C ILE A 46 -29.83 3.06 19.43
N ARG A 47 -29.72 4.00 20.39
CA ARG A 47 -28.59 4.91 20.47
C ARG A 47 -27.28 4.17 20.75
N GLU A 48 -27.30 3.23 21.70
CA GLU A 48 -26.13 2.42 22.07
C GLU A 48 -25.69 1.51 20.92
N LEU A 49 -26.65 0.91 20.19
CA LEU A 49 -26.36 0.17 18.97
C LEU A 49 -25.61 1.04 17.95
N GLY A 50 -26.05 2.29 17.75
CA GLY A 50 -25.39 3.24 16.87
C GLY A 50 -23.93 3.52 17.29
N TYR A 51 -23.65 3.64 18.59
CA TYR A 51 -22.28 3.82 19.08
C TYR A 51 -21.40 2.59 18.85
N VAL A 52 -21.92 1.39 19.13
CA VAL A 52 -21.19 0.14 18.91
C VAL A 52 -20.88 -0.02 17.43
N LEU A 53 -21.86 0.18 16.56
CA LEU A 53 -21.67 0.10 15.10
C LEU A 53 -20.65 1.11 14.61
N PHE A 54 -20.65 2.33 15.15
CA PHE A 54 -19.70 3.37 14.79
C PHE A 54 -18.27 2.96 15.14
N ILE A 55 -18.02 2.53 16.38
CA ILE A 55 -16.69 2.13 16.84
C ILE A 55 -16.17 0.95 16.03
N VAL A 56 -16.99 -0.10 15.87
CA VAL A 56 -16.59 -1.29 15.10
C VAL A 56 -16.25 -0.91 13.66
N SER A 57 -17.11 -0.14 12.99
CA SER A 57 -16.88 0.26 11.59
C SER A 57 -15.66 1.15 11.43
N ALA A 58 -15.42 2.08 12.36
CA ALA A 58 -14.25 2.94 12.34
C ALA A 58 -12.94 2.14 12.49
N LEU A 59 -12.91 1.20 13.44
CA LEU A 59 -11.76 0.31 13.64
C LEU A 59 -11.55 -0.60 12.44
N THR A 60 -12.63 -1.17 11.88
CA THR A 60 -12.55 -2.00 10.67
C THR A 60 -12.04 -1.20 9.47
N ALA A 61 -12.56 0.01 9.24
CA ALA A 61 -12.09 0.88 8.15
C ALA A 61 -10.60 1.22 8.28
N GLY A 62 -10.16 1.62 9.47
CA GLY A 62 -8.75 1.94 9.74
C GLY A 62 -7.84 0.71 9.58
N GLY A 63 -8.23 -0.43 10.14
CA GLY A 63 -7.48 -1.68 10.01
C GLY A 63 -7.40 -2.18 8.56
N MET A 64 -8.52 -2.12 7.83
CA MET A 64 -8.53 -2.48 6.40
C MET A 64 -7.66 -1.53 5.58
N ALA A 65 -7.74 -0.23 5.81
CA ALA A 65 -6.89 0.74 5.11
C ALA A 65 -5.41 0.41 5.32
N TRP A 66 -5.00 0.19 6.57
CA TRP A 66 -3.61 -0.15 6.93
C TRP A 66 -3.12 -1.46 6.29
N VAL A 67 -3.90 -2.53 6.41
CA VAL A 67 -3.50 -3.87 5.92
C VAL A 67 -3.53 -3.93 4.39
N LEU A 68 -4.60 -3.43 3.78
CA LEU A 68 -4.76 -3.51 2.33
C LEU A 68 -3.84 -2.54 1.60
N SER A 69 -3.52 -1.37 2.17
CA SER A 69 -2.52 -0.49 1.59
C SER A 69 -1.14 -1.16 1.56
N GLY A 70 -0.76 -1.85 2.64
CA GLY A 70 0.50 -2.58 2.71
C GLY A 70 0.58 -3.72 1.68
N ILE A 71 -0.46 -4.56 1.60
CA ILE A 71 -0.50 -5.67 0.62
C ILE A 71 -0.46 -5.13 -0.83
N TRP A 72 -1.18 -4.04 -1.10
CA TRP A 72 -1.19 -3.43 -2.42
C TRP A 72 0.20 -2.92 -2.80
N ASP A 73 0.85 -2.19 -1.90
CA ASP A 73 2.16 -1.60 -2.11
C ASP A 73 3.23 -2.67 -2.41
N THR A 74 3.23 -3.78 -1.66
CA THR A 74 4.10 -4.93 -1.95
C THR A 74 3.82 -5.52 -3.34
N ARG A 75 2.57 -5.87 -3.64
CA ARG A 75 2.21 -6.50 -4.93
C ARG A 75 2.48 -5.60 -6.13
N ALA A 76 2.23 -4.30 -6.00
CA ALA A 76 2.45 -3.35 -7.09
C ALA A 76 3.95 -3.20 -7.39
N ARG A 77 4.82 -3.30 -6.37
CA ARG A 77 6.29 -3.33 -6.56
C ARG A 77 6.76 -4.63 -7.19
N GLU A 78 6.22 -5.76 -6.75
CA GLU A 78 6.51 -7.07 -7.34
C GLU A 78 6.20 -7.06 -8.83
N GLN A 79 4.98 -6.66 -9.20
CA GLN A 79 4.55 -6.59 -10.60
C GLN A 79 5.43 -5.65 -11.43
N ALA A 80 5.79 -4.48 -10.91
CA ALA A 80 6.64 -3.53 -11.63
C ALA A 80 8.05 -4.07 -11.90
N LEU A 81 8.62 -4.87 -10.99
CA LEU A 81 9.92 -5.52 -11.17
C LEU A 81 9.83 -6.77 -12.06
N GLU A 82 8.75 -7.54 -11.95
CA GLU A 82 8.47 -8.68 -12.83
C GLU A 82 8.34 -8.24 -14.30
N GLU A 83 7.72 -7.09 -14.57
CA GLU A 83 7.66 -6.49 -15.91
C GLU A 83 9.05 -6.13 -16.48
N LEU A 84 10.05 -5.94 -15.63
CA LEU A 84 11.45 -5.73 -16.03
C LEU A 84 12.25 -7.03 -16.18
N GLY A 85 11.65 -8.19 -15.90
CA GLY A 85 12.31 -9.50 -15.96
C GLY A 85 12.96 -9.94 -14.64
N TYR A 86 12.66 -9.27 -13.52
CA TYR A 86 13.09 -9.72 -12.20
C TYR A 86 12.08 -10.71 -11.61
N ILE A 87 12.57 -11.87 -11.19
CA ILE A 87 11.78 -12.97 -10.64
C ILE A 87 11.82 -12.92 -9.11
N SER A 88 10.66 -13.13 -8.49
CA SER A 88 10.48 -13.26 -7.03
C SER A 88 11.19 -12.14 -6.24
N PRO A 89 10.95 -10.86 -6.55
CA PRO A 89 11.59 -9.76 -5.85
C PRO A 89 11.20 -9.75 -4.37
N THR A 90 12.19 -9.63 -3.50
CA THR A 90 12.04 -9.47 -2.05
C THR A 90 12.50 -8.09 -1.65
N PHE A 91 11.81 -7.48 -0.67
CA PHE A 91 12.06 -6.10 -0.28
C PHE A 91 12.54 -6.03 1.17
N SER A 92 13.56 -5.20 1.41
CA SER A 92 13.96 -4.79 2.74
C SER A 92 13.82 -3.28 2.88
N GLY A 93 13.32 -2.84 4.03
CA GLY A 93 13.28 -1.41 4.34
C GLY A 93 14.70 -0.89 4.52
N GLY A 94 15.14 -0.01 3.62
CA GLY A 94 16.38 0.73 3.79
C GLY A 94 16.23 1.73 4.94
N MET A 95 17.24 1.84 5.81
CA MET A 95 17.30 2.85 6.88
C MET A 95 17.66 4.26 6.35
N GLY A 96 17.60 4.47 5.04
CA GLY A 96 17.95 5.73 4.39
C GLY A 96 16.88 6.79 4.60
N VAL A 97 17.21 7.85 5.34
CA VAL A 97 16.38 9.06 5.41
C VAL A 97 16.59 9.81 4.09
N SER A 98 15.57 9.86 3.23
CA SER A 98 15.60 10.75 2.06
C SER A 98 15.24 12.18 2.50
N GLU A 99 16.05 13.16 2.09
CA GLU A 99 15.81 14.58 2.43
C GLU A 99 14.55 15.13 1.75
N ARG A 100 14.02 14.45 0.72
CA ARG A 100 12.81 14.79 -0.03
C ARG A 100 12.16 13.55 -0.66
N GLY A 101 11.26 12.87 0.05
CA GLY A 101 10.44 11.79 -0.53
C GLY A 101 10.23 10.60 0.39
N LEU A 102 9.79 9.47 -0.18
CA LEU A 102 9.81 8.19 0.52
C LEU A 102 11.25 7.68 0.69
N ALA A 103 11.49 6.88 1.73
CA ALA A 103 12.79 6.25 1.94
C ALA A 103 13.09 5.30 0.76
N PRO A 104 14.35 5.20 0.31
CA PRO A 104 14.75 4.20 -0.67
C PRO A 104 14.43 2.79 -0.17
N ILE A 105 14.06 1.91 -1.10
CA ILE A 105 13.63 0.55 -0.78
C ILE A 105 14.57 -0.42 -1.45
N ASP A 106 15.34 -1.13 -0.64
CA ASP A 106 16.26 -2.13 -1.13
C ASP A 106 15.46 -3.35 -1.59
N PHE A 107 15.86 -3.94 -2.71
CA PHE A 107 15.28 -5.18 -3.20
C PHE A 107 16.36 -6.17 -3.62
N THR A 108 15.99 -7.44 -3.55
CA THR A 108 16.77 -8.54 -4.08
C THR A 108 15.87 -9.41 -4.93
N ALA A 109 16.29 -9.71 -6.15
CA ALA A 109 15.55 -10.53 -7.09
C ALA A 109 16.48 -11.49 -7.84
N GLU A 110 15.90 -12.38 -8.63
CA GLU A 110 16.63 -13.27 -9.54
C GLU A 110 16.31 -12.89 -10.99
N LEU A 111 17.24 -13.12 -11.92
CA LEU A 111 16.97 -13.06 -13.36
C LEU A 111 16.57 -14.44 -13.88
N ASP A 112 16.06 -14.50 -15.12
CA ASP A 112 15.70 -15.77 -15.80
C ASP A 112 16.84 -16.81 -15.83
N ASP A 113 18.10 -16.35 -15.79
CA ASP A 113 19.28 -17.21 -15.77
C ASP A 113 19.68 -17.69 -14.36
N GLY A 114 18.90 -17.34 -13.34
CA GLY A 114 19.15 -17.65 -11.92
C GLY A 114 20.16 -16.71 -11.26
N THR A 115 20.60 -15.65 -11.93
CA THR A 115 21.52 -14.67 -11.34
C THR A 115 20.78 -13.82 -10.32
N ARG A 116 21.29 -13.81 -9.08
CA ARG A 116 20.77 -12.95 -8.02
C ARG A 116 21.25 -11.51 -8.19
N VAL A 117 20.32 -10.58 -8.18
CA VAL A 117 20.53 -9.15 -8.37
C VAL A 117 20.06 -8.39 -7.13
N ASN A 118 20.86 -7.44 -6.66
CA ASN A 118 20.46 -6.51 -5.61
C ASN A 118 20.29 -5.13 -6.22
N GLY A 119 19.34 -4.37 -5.70
CA GLY A 119 19.09 -3.02 -6.17
C GLY A 119 18.29 -2.19 -5.18
N VAL A 120 17.99 -0.98 -5.59
CA VAL A 120 17.26 0.01 -4.80
C VAL A 120 16.21 0.70 -5.66
N LEU A 121 15.00 0.83 -5.10
CA LEU A 121 13.94 1.67 -5.63
C LEU A 121 14.02 3.06 -5.00
N VAL A 122 14.18 4.09 -5.83
CA VAL A 122 14.26 5.49 -5.39
C VAL A 122 13.06 6.26 -5.89
N ASP A 123 12.25 6.77 -4.96
CA ASP A 123 11.06 7.57 -5.26
C ASP A 123 11.40 8.85 -6.03
N GLN A 124 10.74 9.06 -7.18
CA GLN A 124 10.85 10.24 -8.04
C GLN A 124 9.58 11.12 -7.97
N GLY A 125 8.65 10.79 -7.08
CA GLY A 125 7.37 11.44 -6.91
C GLY A 125 6.33 11.05 -7.96
N GLY A 126 5.06 11.18 -7.57
CA GLY A 126 3.93 10.89 -8.45
C GLY A 126 3.78 9.41 -8.82
N GLY A 127 4.24 8.50 -7.96
CA GLY A 127 4.20 7.05 -8.20
C GLY A 127 5.29 6.54 -9.15
N ARG A 128 6.26 7.38 -9.50
CA ARG A 128 7.41 6.98 -10.33
C ARG A 128 8.57 6.58 -9.45
N TRP A 129 9.20 5.46 -9.78
CA TRP A 129 10.30 4.89 -9.03
C TRP A 129 11.46 4.59 -9.97
N LEU A 130 12.65 5.05 -9.58
CA LEU A 130 13.88 4.74 -10.28
C LEU A 130 14.45 3.43 -9.74
N VAL A 131 14.61 2.44 -10.60
CA VAL A 131 15.25 1.16 -10.30
C VAL A 131 16.74 1.31 -10.55
N LYS A 132 17.53 1.14 -9.49
CA LYS A 132 18.99 1.07 -9.54
C LYS A 132 19.44 -0.32 -9.18
N VAL A 133 20.34 -0.89 -9.96
CA VAL A 133 20.95 -2.20 -9.69
C VAL A 133 22.39 -1.96 -9.27
N ASP A 134 22.82 -2.63 -8.21
CA ASP A 134 24.23 -2.64 -7.81
C ASP A 134 24.99 -3.67 -8.67
N ASP A 135 26.09 -3.23 -9.30
CA ASP A 135 27.01 -4.06 -10.11
C ASP A 135 27.70 -5.18 -9.30
#